data_AF-K1TLB6-F1
#
_entry.id   AF-K1TLB6-F1
#
_cell.length_a   1.000
_cell.length_b   1.000
_cell.length_c   1.000
_cell.angle_alpha   90.00
_cell.angle_beta   90.00
_cell.angle_gamma   90.00
#
_symmetry.space_group_name_H-M   'P 1'
#
loop_
_entity.id
_entity.type
_entity.pdbx_description
1 polymer ?
#
loop_
_entity_poly.entity_id
_entity_poly.type
_entity_poly.pdbx_seq_one_letter_code
_entity_poly.pdbx_strand_id
1 'polypeptide(L)' 'MKRARDIHLKRGKVHYALLPVWILNTRWEGKDFLFAMNGQTGKLVGNLPVSTKRVIGLFAAIAASLIAISVTALLLLAR' A
#
# COMPACT_ATOMS: atom_id res chain seq x y z
N MET A 1 -28.70 37.24 29.41
CA MET A 1 -27.37 37.43 30.04
C MET A 1 -26.55 36.14 29.91
N LYS A 2 -25.64 36.03 28.92
CA LYS A 2 -24.82 34.81 28.71
C LYS A 2 -23.53 34.93 29.53
N ARG A 3 -23.25 33.96 30.41
CA ARG A 3 -22.03 33.89 31.23
C ARG A 3 -20.80 33.73 30.32
N ALA A 4 -19.85 34.66 30.40
CA ALA A 4 -18.53 34.48 29.84
C ALA A 4 -17.83 33.34 30.59
N ARG A 5 -17.43 32.28 29.87
CA ARG A 5 -16.62 31.18 30.39
C ARG A 5 -15.17 31.53 30.10
N ASP A 6 -14.40 31.71 31.16
CA ASP A 6 -12.97 32.03 31.06
C ASP A 6 -12.19 30.73 30.80
N ILE A 7 -11.67 30.56 29.59
CA ILE A 7 -10.92 29.36 29.19
C ILE A 7 -9.43 29.66 29.32
N HIS A 8 -8.86 29.30 30.46
CA HIS A 8 -7.42 29.39 30.70
C HIS A 8 -6.69 28.22 30.02
N LEU A 9 -6.26 28.41 28.77
CA LEU A 9 -5.40 27.46 28.07
C LEU A 9 -3.98 27.49 28.67
N LYS A 10 -3.56 26.43 29.35
CA LYS A 10 -2.15 26.24 29.72
C LYS A 10 -1.33 25.98 28.45
N ARG A 11 -0.61 26.99 27.96
CA ARG A 11 0.35 26.87 26.86
C ARG A 11 1.53 25.99 27.29
N GLY A 12 1.44 24.68 27.04
CA GLY A 12 2.61 23.80 27.03
C GLY A 12 3.49 24.08 25.81
N LYS A 13 4.79 23.76 25.88
CA LYS A 13 5.70 23.87 24.73
C LYS A 13 5.26 22.87 23.64
N VAL A 14 4.79 23.38 22.50
CA VAL A 14 4.45 22.54 21.34
C VAL A 14 5.67 22.47 20.44
N HIS A 15 6.19 21.27 20.22
CA HIS A 15 7.28 21.02 19.28
C HIS A 15 6.68 20.64 17.92
N TYR A 16 6.86 21.51 16.93
CA TYR A 16 6.46 21.25 15.55
C TYR A 16 7.65 20.70 14.77
N ALA A 17 7.42 19.65 13.99
CA ALA A 17 8.40 19.11 13.06
C ALA A 17 7.85 19.17 11.63
N LEU A 18 8.68 19.64 10.70
CA LEU A 18 8.41 19.61 9.27
C LEU A 18 9.32 18.55 8.65
N LEU A 19 8.71 17.49 8.14
CA LEU A 19 9.39 16.41 7.45
C LEU A 19 9.06 16.48 5.96
N PRO A 20 10.03 16.22 5.07
CA PRO A 20 9.75 16.22 3.63
C PRO A 20 8.94 14.98 3.29
N VAL A 21 7.74 15.19 2.74
CA VAL A 21 6.83 14.14 2.26
C VAL A 21 6.28 14.56 0.91
N TRP A 22 6.26 13.64 -0.04
CA TRP A 22 5.61 13.81 -1.33
C TRP A 22 4.24 13.15 -1.27
N ILE A 23 3.19 13.90 -1.64
CA ILE A 23 1.82 13.40 -1.67
C ILE A 23 1.33 13.43 -3.12
N LEU A 24 0.83 12.31 -3.61
CA LEU A 24 0.21 12.18 -4.92
C LEU A 24 -1.22 11.67 -4.74
N ASN A 25 -2.18 12.41 -5.28
CA ASN A 25 -3.57 12.00 -5.33
C ASN A 25 -3.95 11.77 -6.80
N THR A 26 -4.41 10.57 -7.13
CA THR A 26 -4.88 10.23 -8.47
C THR A 26 -6.25 9.57 -8.40
N ARG A 27 -7.07 9.78 -9.44
CA ARG A 27 -8.39 9.19 -9.56
C ARG A 27 -8.40 8.19 -10.71
N TRP A 28 -8.82 6.97 -10.44
CA TRP A 28 -8.89 5.90 -11.43
C TRP A 28 -10.15 5.07 -11.21
N GLU A 29 -10.92 4.79 -12.28
CA GLU A 29 -12.18 4.02 -12.21
C GLU A 29 -13.14 4.55 -11.12
N GLY A 30 -13.20 5.89 -10.97
CA GLY A 30 -14.03 6.57 -9.97
C GLY A 30 -13.54 6.46 -8.53
N LYS A 31 -12.40 5.80 -8.27
CA LYS A 31 -11.79 5.67 -6.94
C LYS A 31 -10.59 6.60 -6.81
N ASP A 32 -10.46 7.21 -5.65
CA ASP A 32 -9.32 8.06 -5.33
C ASP A 32 -8.21 7.22 -4.68
N PHE A 33 -6.98 7.46 -5.11
CA PHE A 33 -5.79 6.75 -4.70
C PHE A 33 -4.78 7.75 -4.18
N LEU A 34 -4.51 7.66 -2.87
CA LEU A 34 -3.54 8.48 -2.18
C LEU A 34 -2.23 7.72 -2.03
N PHE A 35 -1.15 8.34 -2.49
CA PHE A 35 0.21 7.88 -2.26
C PHE A 35 0.95 8.91 -1.42
N ALA A 36 1.66 8.43 -0.42
CA ALA A 36 2.58 9.23 0.37
C ALA A 36 3.96 8.60 0.28
N MET A 37 4.96 9.43 -0.01
CA MET A 37 6.36 9.02 -0.03
C MET A 37 7.14 9.86 0.98
N ASN A 38 7.88 9.19 1.85
CA ASN A 38 8.86 9.86 2.69
C ASN A 38 9.96 10.44 1.81
N GLY A 39 10.13 11.76 1.81
CA GLY A 39 11.09 12.45 0.94
C GLY A 39 12.56 12.28 1.30
N GLN A 40 12.87 11.70 2.47
CA GLN A 40 14.25 11.40 2.89
C GLN A 40 14.69 10.00 2.49
N THR A 41 13.81 9.01 2.70
CA THR A 41 14.11 7.58 2.49
C THR A 41 13.59 7.04 1.17
N GLY A 42 12.65 7.74 0.53
CA GLY A 42 11.95 7.26 -0.66
C GLY A 42 10.93 6.16 -0.40
N LYS A 43 10.71 5.74 0.86
CA LYS A 43 9.68 4.74 1.19
C LYS A 43 8.30 5.28 0.84
N LEU A 44 7.57 4.50 0.04
CA LEU A 44 6.24 4.83 -0.45
C LEU A 44 5.17 3.95 0.22
N VAL A 45 4.04 4.56 0.56
CA VAL A 45 2.84 3.90 1.08
C VAL A 45 1.62 4.35 0.29
N GLY A 46 0.70 3.42 0.04
CA GLY A 46 -0.55 3.68 -0.67
C GLY A 46 -1.18 2.40 -1.20
N ASN A 47 -2.47 2.42 -1.43
CA ASN A 47 -3.20 1.30 -2.03
C ASN A 47 -3.14 1.43 -3.54
N LEU A 48 -2.22 0.74 -4.22
CA LEU A 48 -2.16 0.80 -5.67
C LEU A 48 -3.30 -0.02 -6.29
N PRO A 49 -3.92 0.47 -7.39
CA PRO A 49 -4.84 -0.35 -8.16
C PRO A 49 -4.05 -1.51 -8.80
N VAL A 50 -4.37 -2.73 -8.38
CA VAL A 50 -3.81 -3.96 -8.96
C VAL A 50 -4.86 -4.66 -9.82
N SER A 51 -4.44 -5.16 -10.98
CA SER A 51 -5.32 -5.96 -11.85
C SER A 51 -5.37 -7.40 -11.33
N THR A 52 -6.44 -7.75 -10.62
CA THR A 52 -6.65 -9.10 -10.08
C THR A 52 -6.52 -10.18 -11.15
N LYS A 53 -7.01 -9.93 -12.37
CA LYS A 53 -6.88 -10.84 -13.51
C LYS A 53 -5.42 -11.09 -13.89
N ARG A 54 -4.58 -10.03 -13.92
CA ARG A 54 -3.14 -10.17 -14.21
C ARG A 54 -2.42 -10.94 -13.11
N VAL A 55 -2.74 -10.70 -11.85
CA VAL A 55 -2.14 -11.41 -10.70
C VAL A 55 -2.49 -12.89 -10.75
N ILE A 56 -3.78 -13.23 -10.92
CA ILE A 56 -4.23 -14.62 -11.02
C ILE A 56 -3.62 -15.30 -12.24
N GLY A 57 -3.58 -14.64 -13.39
CA GLY A 57 -2.99 -15.19 -14.60
C GLY A 57 -1.51 -15.52 -14.44
N LEU A 58 -0.72 -14.61 -13.86
CA LEU A 58 0.69 -14.85 -13.57
C LEU A 58 0.89 -16.00 -12.58
N PHE A 59 0.11 -16.02 -11.49
CA PHE A 59 0.17 -17.08 -10.50
C PHE A 59 -0.16 -18.45 -11.12
N ALA A 60 -1.23 -18.53 -11.91
CA ALA A 60 -1.64 -19.76 -12.58
C ALA A 60 -0.57 -20.28 -13.55
N ALA A 61 0.07 -19.39 -14.32
CA ALA A 61 1.14 -19.78 -15.24
C ALA A 61 2.34 -20.40 -14.52
N ILE A 62 2.78 -19.80 -13.41
CA ILE A 62 3.88 -20.32 -12.59
C ILE A 62 3.48 -21.66 -11.96
N ALA A 63 2.30 -21.72 -11.33
CA ALA A 63 1.81 -22.93 -10.68
C ALA A 63 1.66 -24.10 -11.67
N ALA A 64 1.04 -23.87 -12.83
CA ALA A 64 0.88 -24.89 -13.87
C ALA A 64 2.22 -25.42 -14.36
N SER A 65 3.21 -24.54 -14.56
CA SER A 65 4.56 -24.94 -14.98
C SER A 65 5.24 -25.83 -13.93
N LEU A 66 5.17 -25.45 -12.66
CA LEU A 66 5.74 -26.23 -11.56
C LEU A 66 5.04 -27.60 -11.41
N ILE A 67 3.71 -27.63 -11.52
CA ILE A 67 2.93 -28.88 -11.48
C ILE A 67 3.36 -29.79 -12.64
N ALA A 68 3.42 -29.28 -13.87
CA ALA A 68 3.81 -30.07 -15.03
C ALA A 68 5.21 -30.69 -14.87
N ILE A 69 6.18 -29.92 -14.37
CA ILE A 69 7.53 -30.42 -14.07
C ILE A 69 7.49 -31.50 -12.99
N SER A 70 6.79 -31.25 -11.88
CA SER A 70 6.69 -32.22 -10.77
C SER A 70 6.05 -33.54 -11.18
N VAL A 71 4.98 -33.49 -11.97
CA VAL A 71 4.28 -34.68 -12.48
C VAL A 71 5.18 -35.44 -13.43
N THR A 72 5.87 -34.75 -14.34
CA THR A 72 6.80 -35.39 -15.28
C THR A 72 7.95 -36.06 -14.53
N ALA A 73 8.54 -35.38 -13.54
CA ALA A 73 9.61 -35.95 -12.72
C ALA A 73 9.14 -37.18 -11.93
N LEU A 74 7.94 -37.12 -11.33
CA LEU A 74 7.36 -38.26 -10.61
C LEU A 74 7.12 -39.45 -11.55
N LEU A 75 6.60 -39.22 -12.75
CA LEU A 75 6.39 -40.28 -13.75
C LEU A 75 7.70 -40.92 -14.23
N LEU A 76 8.79 -40.14 -14.30
CA LEU A 76 10.12 -40.65 -14.63
C LEU A 76 10.74 -41.46 -13.50
N LEU A 77 10.50 -41.08 -12.24
CA LEU A 77 11.00 -41.79 -11.05
C LEU A 77 10.18 -43.03 -10.67
N ALA A 78 8.91 -43.07 -11.06
CA ALA A 78 8.00 -44.20 -10.80
C ALA A 78 8.08 -45.31 -11.87
N ARG A 79 8.90 -45.12 -12.91
CA ARG A 79 9.28 -46.14 -13.89
C ARG A 79 10.53 -46.88 -13.44
#